data_AF-A0A9P9S0C4-F1
#
_entry.id   AF-A0A9P9S0C4-F1
#
_cell.length_a   1.000
_cell.length_b   1.000
_cell.length_c   1.000
_cell.angle_alpha   90.00
_cell.angle_beta   90.00
_cell.angle_gamma   90.00
#
_symmetry.space_group_name_H-M   'P 1'
#
loop_
_entity.id
_entity.type
_entity.pdbx_description
1 polymer ?
#
loop_
_entity_poly.entity_id
_entity_poly.type
_entity_poly.pdbx_seq_one_letter_code
_entity_poly.pdbx_strand_id
1 'polypeptide(L)'
;LPQTFQDAIEIAGWFEINWLWIDCLCIIQDSREDWLHEAGMMSQIYQNAQLNISADIGADSRASCFTERDENNITPLQISCPQLSQTWKIIPVAWYLFGWVSRATSISRAWIHRERQLARRVLHFTNNEIVWECCGVKSTAFASEMLPVGAPFEEGLFNMDHKYQIGRLQQGLVEGDEETYAPWNDVCENLSEKDLTKPSNMPMVLSGLAKDFANVLPGDNFIAGLWRSTLPQSLTLEHEDLQGPRS
;
A
#
# COMPACT_ATOMS: atom_id res chain seq x y z
N LEU A 1 -19.50 15.73 10.64
CA LEU A 1 -18.30 14.91 10.38
C LEU A 1 -18.27 14.60 8.88
N PRO A 2 -17.14 14.70 8.17
CA PRO A 2 -17.05 14.29 6.76
C PRO A 2 -17.55 12.86 6.52
N GLN A 3 -18.02 12.54 5.31
CA GLN A 3 -18.66 11.25 5.02
C GLN A 3 -17.69 10.08 5.23
N THR A 4 -16.46 10.18 4.71
CA THR A 4 -15.43 9.12 4.86
C THR A 4 -15.20 8.74 6.32
N PHE A 5 -15.29 9.70 7.25
CA PHE A 5 -15.06 9.44 8.67
C PHE A 5 -16.27 8.77 9.33
N GLN A 6 -17.48 9.08 8.88
CA GLN A 6 -18.68 8.38 9.32
C GLN A 6 -18.63 6.92 8.86
N ASP A 7 -18.26 6.69 7.60
CA ASP A 7 -18.10 5.34 7.06
C ASP A 7 -16.98 4.59 7.79
N ALA A 8 -15.87 5.25 8.11
CA ALA A 8 -14.78 4.64 8.87
C ALA A 8 -15.23 4.19 10.28
N ILE A 9 -16.12 4.93 10.93
CA ILE A 9 -16.72 4.52 12.22
C ILE A 9 -17.60 3.28 12.03
N GLU A 10 -18.42 3.25 10.98
CA GLU A 10 -19.26 2.10 10.66
C GLU A 10 -18.41 0.85 10.36
N ILE A 11 -17.39 0.99 9.52
CA ILE A 11 -16.44 -0.08 9.17
C ILE A 11 -15.72 -0.57 10.42
N ALA A 12 -15.23 0.33 11.30
CA ALA A 12 -14.61 -0.07 12.55
C ALA A 12 -15.57 -0.89 13.43
N GLY A 13 -16.86 -0.53 13.44
CA GLY A 13 -17.93 -1.29 14.09
C GLY A 13 -18.08 -2.72 13.56
N TRP A 14 -17.92 -2.94 12.25
CA TRP A 14 -17.97 -4.30 11.66
C TRP A 14 -16.86 -5.22 12.19
N PHE A 15 -15.73 -4.66 12.58
CA PHE A 15 -14.58 -5.38 13.13
C PHE A 15 -14.50 -5.32 14.67
N GLU A 16 -15.51 -4.77 15.34
CA GLU A 16 -15.53 -4.56 16.80
C GLU A 16 -14.33 -3.71 17.30
N ILE A 17 -13.82 -2.80 16.46
CA ILE A 17 -12.71 -1.90 16.78
C ILE A 17 -13.27 -0.63 17.42
N ASN A 18 -12.89 -0.37 18.68
CA ASN A 18 -13.40 0.75 19.46
C ASN A 18 -12.60 2.05 19.32
N TRP A 19 -11.47 2.03 18.61
CA TRP A 19 -10.53 3.15 18.51
C TRP A 19 -10.19 3.43 17.06
N LEU A 20 -10.35 4.68 16.64
CA LEU A 20 -10.04 5.15 15.31
C LEU A 20 -9.03 6.30 15.41
N TRP A 21 -7.97 6.25 14.60
CA TRP A 21 -6.99 7.31 14.48
C TRP A 21 -7.14 7.95 13.09
N ILE A 22 -7.37 9.25 13.05
CA ILE A 22 -7.47 10.06 11.82
C ILE A 22 -6.64 11.31 12.07
N ASP A 23 -5.64 11.56 11.23
CA ASP A 23 -4.65 12.64 11.37
C ASP A 23 -5.27 14.00 11.71
N CYS A 24 -6.31 14.42 10.99
CA CYS A 24 -6.96 15.72 11.16
C CYS A 24 -7.83 15.81 12.42
N LEU A 25 -8.13 14.69 13.08
CA LEU A 25 -8.89 14.63 14.33
C LEU A 25 -8.00 14.38 15.55
N CYS A 26 -6.90 13.65 15.37
CA CYS A 26 -6.01 13.22 16.45
C CYS A 26 -4.81 14.15 16.63
N ILE A 27 -4.43 14.93 15.62
CA ILE A 27 -3.32 15.89 15.69
C ILE A 27 -3.89 17.31 15.88
N ILE A 28 -3.33 18.06 16.82
CA ILE A 28 -3.66 19.46 17.07
C ILE A 28 -3.05 20.32 15.96
N GLN A 29 -3.88 20.75 15.02
CA GLN A 29 -3.44 21.43 13.78
C GLN A 29 -2.68 22.75 14.03
N ASP A 30 -2.99 23.44 15.12
CA ASP A 30 -2.35 24.73 15.48
C ASP A 30 -1.12 24.57 16.38
N SER A 31 -0.68 23.34 16.67
CA SER A 31 0.47 23.07 17.52
C SER A 31 1.59 22.39 16.74
N ARG A 32 2.68 23.13 16.51
CA ARG A 32 3.89 22.57 15.90
C ARG A 32 4.52 21.47 16.75
N GLU A 33 4.46 21.61 18.08
CA GLU A 33 5.00 20.62 19.01
C GLU A 33 4.24 19.30 18.93
N ASP A 34 2.90 19.38 18.93
CA ASP A 34 2.03 18.21 18.79
C ASP A 34 2.21 17.54 17.42
N TRP A 35 2.26 18.34 16.35
CA TRP A 35 2.53 17.83 15.02
C TRP A 35 3.87 17.09 14.94
N LEU A 36 4.94 17.61 15.55
CA LEU A 36 6.25 16.94 15.57
C LEU A 36 6.21 15.63 16.37
N HIS A 37 5.49 15.62 17.49
CA HIS A 37 5.30 14.42 18.31
C HIS A 37 4.55 13.34 17.54
N GLU A 38 3.36 13.68 17.04
CA GLU A 38 2.48 12.77 16.30
C GLU A 38 3.16 12.28 15.01
N ALA A 39 3.78 13.18 14.23
CA ALA A 39 4.54 12.82 13.03
C ALA A 39 5.65 11.79 13.32
N GLY A 40 6.32 11.92 14.48
CA GLY A 40 7.31 10.96 14.96
C GLY A 40 6.71 9.59 15.31
N MET A 41 5.47 9.55 15.79
CA MET A 41 4.74 8.34 16.17
C MET A 41 3.97 7.68 15.02
N MET A 42 3.67 8.39 13.92
CA MET A 42 2.87 7.87 12.80
C MET A 42 3.34 6.50 12.31
N SER A 43 4.66 6.27 12.28
CA SER A 43 5.20 4.97 11.87
C SER A 43 4.69 3.84 12.76
N GLN A 44 4.73 4.06 14.08
CA GLN A 44 4.27 3.09 15.07
C GLN A 44 2.75 2.95 15.05
N ILE A 45 2.00 4.03 14.81
CA ILE A 45 0.54 3.98 14.71
C ILE A 45 0.13 3.05 13.57
N TYR A 46 0.62 3.27 12.34
CA TYR A 46 0.28 2.40 11.20
C TYR A 46 0.79 0.96 11.37
N GLN A 47 2.01 0.77 11.86
CA GLN A 47 2.57 -0.58 12.09
C GLN A 47 1.80 -1.40 13.13
N ASN A 48 1.25 -0.75 14.16
CA ASN A 48 0.57 -1.41 15.27
C ASN A 48 -0.96 -1.37 15.15
N ALA A 49 -1.51 -0.65 14.15
CA ALA A 49 -2.94 -0.65 13.85
C ALA A 49 -3.42 -2.07 13.53
N GLN A 50 -4.61 -2.42 14.02
CA GLN A 50 -5.25 -3.70 13.72
C GLN A 50 -5.67 -3.77 12.25
N LEU A 51 -6.19 -2.66 11.73
CA LEU A 51 -6.68 -2.49 10.37
C LEU A 51 -6.44 -1.04 9.93
N ASN A 52 -5.94 -0.86 8.71
CA ASN A 52 -5.98 0.42 8.02
C ASN A 52 -7.14 0.44 7.03
N ILE A 53 -7.94 1.51 7.01
CA ILE A 53 -9.06 1.67 6.08
C ILE A 53 -8.61 2.65 5.00
N SER A 54 -8.59 2.21 3.73
CA SER A 54 -8.27 3.06 2.59
C SER A 54 -9.54 3.43 1.84
N ALA A 55 -9.88 4.72 1.82
CA ALA A 55 -11.02 5.25 1.08
C ALA A 55 -10.59 5.69 -0.33
N ASP A 56 -10.62 4.75 -1.27
CA ASP A 56 -10.03 4.90 -2.61
C ASP A 56 -11.05 5.33 -3.68
N ILE A 57 -12.32 5.51 -3.30
CA ILE A 57 -13.40 5.97 -4.19
C ILE A 57 -13.29 7.45 -4.54
N GLY A 58 -12.88 8.28 -3.58
CA GLY A 58 -12.95 9.74 -3.68
C GLY A 58 -11.60 10.44 -3.56
N ALA A 59 -11.56 11.70 -3.98
CA ALA A 59 -10.38 12.54 -3.88
C ALA A 59 -10.20 13.19 -2.50
N ASP A 60 -11.27 13.29 -1.71
CA ASP A 60 -11.27 13.94 -0.40
C ASP A 60 -12.21 13.25 0.61
N SER A 61 -12.20 13.73 1.86
CA SER A 61 -12.95 13.16 2.98
C SER A 61 -14.47 13.32 2.90
N ARG A 62 -15.00 13.98 1.86
CA ARG A 62 -16.44 14.13 1.64
C ARG A 62 -17.02 12.98 0.84
N ALA A 63 -16.19 12.18 0.19
CA ALA A 63 -16.63 11.00 -0.54
C ALA A 63 -16.99 9.86 0.41
N SER A 64 -17.96 9.05 -0.01
CA SER A 64 -18.36 7.83 0.68
C SER A 64 -17.36 6.70 0.38
N CYS A 65 -17.07 5.87 1.38
CA CYS A 65 -16.43 4.56 1.20
C CYS A 65 -17.38 3.53 0.58
N PHE A 66 -18.69 3.79 0.62
CA PHE A 66 -19.72 2.91 0.09
C PHE A 66 -20.23 3.42 -1.25
N THR A 67 -20.30 2.51 -2.23
CA THR A 67 -20.83 2.79 -3.56
C THR A 67 -21.60 1.57 -4.10
N GLU A 68 -22.63 1.84 -4.89
CA GLU A 68 -23.35 0.79 -5.61
C GLU A 68 -22.49 0.26 -6.75
N ARG A 69 -22.41 -1.07 -6.87
CA ARG A 69 -21.57 -1.76 -7.84
C ARG A 69 -22.40 -2.83 -8.53
N ASP A 70 -22.13 -3.04 -9.81
CA ASP A 70 -22.73 -4.13 -10.57
C ASP A 70 -22.04 -5.44 -10.19
N GLU A 71 -22.80 -6.38 -9.60
CA GLU A 71 -22.32 -7.70 -9.20
C GLU A 71 -21.69 -8.49 -10.36
N ASN A 72 -22.11 -8.22 -11.61
CA ASN A 72 -21.56 -8.85 -12.80
C ASN A 72 -20.11 -8.42 -13.09
N ASN A 73 -19.67 -7.26 -12.57
CA ASN A 73 -18.29 -6.79 -12.72
C ASN A 73 -17.33 -7.44 -11.71
N ILE A 74 -17.87 -8.04 -10.65
CA ILE A 74 -17.09 -8.66 -9.56
C ILE A 74 -17.09 -10.18 -9.69
N THR A 75 -18.17 -10.78 -10.19
CA THR A 75 -18.29 -12.24 -10.25
C THR A 75 -17.51 -12.82 -11.43
N PRO A 76 -16.50 -13.69 -11.22
CA PRO A 76 -15.80 -14.34 -12.32
C PRO A 76 -16.75 -15.18 -13.18
N LEU A 77 -16.59 -15.11 -14.50
CA LEU A 77 -17.31 -15.99 -15.42
C LEU A 77 -16.94 -17.45 -15.12
N GLN A 78 -17.94 -18.30 -14.90
CA GLN A 78 -17.73 -19.72 -14.62
C GLN A 78 -18.09 -20.57 -15.83
N ILE A 79 -17.19 -21.48 -16.21
CA ILE A 79 -17.45 -22.49 -17.25
C ILE A 79 -17.43 -23.86 -16.57
N SER A 80 -18.52 -24.61 -16.71
CA SER A 80 -18.61 -25.98 -16.21
C SER A 80 -18.53 -26.96 -17.38
N CYS A 81 -17.68 -27.99 -17.26
CA CYS A 81 -17.66 -29.14 -18.16
C CYS A 81 -18.04 -30.41 -17.38
N PRO A 82 -19.29 -30.86 -17.47
CA PRO A 82 -19.76 -32.06 -16.80
C PRO A 82 -18.97 -33.32 -17.19
N GLN A 83 -18.52 -33.41 -18.45
CA GLN A 83 -17.74 -34.56 -18.96
C GLN A 83 -16.41 -34.73 -18.25
N LEU A 84 -15.82 -33.62 -17.78
CA LEU A 84 -14.55 -33.61 -17.05
C LEU A 84 -14.74 -33.47 -15.54
N SER A 85 -15.99 -33.36 -15.06
CA SER A 85 -16.31 -33.05 -13.66
C SER A 85 -15.53 -31.83 -13.13
N GLN A 86 -15.35 -30.82 -13.97
CA GLN A 86 -14.54 -29.64 -13.69
C GLN A 86 -15.32 -28.35 -13.93
N THR A 87 -14.99 -27.33 -13.13
CA THR A 87 -15.48 -25.96 -13.30
C THR A 87 -14.28 -25.02 -13.27
N TRP A 88 -14.17 -24.17 -14.28
CA TRP A 88 -13.15 -23.14 -14.39
C TRP A 88 -13.75 -21.78 -14.14
N LYS A 89 -12.96 -20.89 -13.55
CA LYS A 89 -13.25 -19.46 -13.44
C LYS A 89 -12.37 -18.72 -14.43
N ILE A 90 -12.98 -17.89 -15.27
CA ILE A 90 -12.26 -17.00 -16.17
C ILE A 90 -12.10 -15.67 -15.45
N ILE A 91 -10.85 -15.25 -15.33
CA ILE A 91 -10.46 -14.02 -14.68
C ILE A 91 -9.60 -13.22 -15.67
N PRO A 92 -9.79 -11.89 -15.81
CA PRO A 92 -8.90 -11.04 -16.59
C PRO A 92 -7.44 -11.21 -16.13
N VAL A 93 -6.48 -11.07 -17.04
CA VAL A 93 -5.09 -11.47 -16.81
C VAL A 93 -4.46 -10.74 -15.60
N ALA A 94 -3.69 -11.49 -14.80
CA ALA A 94 -3.15 -11.14 -13.48
C ALA A 94 -2.44 -9.78 -13.36
N TRP A 95 -1.75 -9.32 -14.40
CA TRP A 95 -0.96 -8.08 -14.38
C TRP A 95 -1.80 -6.80 -14.31
N TYR A 96 -3.10 -6.86 -14.67
CA TYR A 96 -4.02 -5.70 -14.60
C TYR A 96 -5.19 -5.86 -13.65
N LEU A 97 -5.29 -6.99 -12.96
CA LEU A 97 -6.43 -7.37 -12.14
C LEU A 97 -6.85 -6.29 -11.12
N PHE A 98 -5.87 -5.48 -10.67
CA PHE A 98 -6.06 -4.36 -9.75
C PHE A 98 -5.44 -3.05 -10.24
N GLY A 99 -5.17 -2.89 -11.54
CA GLY A 99 -4.56 -1.66 -12.08
C GLY A 99 -5.43 -0.40 -11.92
N TRP A 100 -6.70 -0.57 -11.54
CA TRP A 100 -7.59 0.52 -11.16
C TRP A 100 -7.34 1.01 -9.71
N VAL A 101 -6.75 0.19 -8.84
CA VAL A 101 -6.31 0.61 -7.49
C VAL A 101 -5.14 1.59 -7.61
N SER A 102 -4.14 1.34 -8.45
CA SER A 102 -3.02 2.28 -8.70
C SER A 102 -3.48 3.61 -9.27
N ARG A 103 -4.65 3.64 -9.94
CA ARG A 103 -5.26 4.85 -10.48
C ARG A 103 -6.20 5.53 -9.49
N ALA A 104 -6.39 4.99 -8.29
CA ALA A 104 -7.16 5.65 -7.26
C ALA A 104 -6.49 6.97 -6.87
N THR A 105 -7.29 8.03 -6.78
CA THR A 105 -6.80 9.39 -6.47
C THR A 105 -6.10 9.46 -5.10
N SER A 106 -6.50 8.61 -4.15
CA SER A 106 -5.84 8.48 -2.85
C SER A 106 -4.40 7.98 -2.98
N ILE A 107 -4.18 6.95 -3.80
CA ILE A 107 -2.91 6.22 -3.92
C ILE A 107 -1.86 7.01 -4.72
N SER A 108 -2.26 8.02 -5.51
CA SER A 108 -1.30 8.92 -6.15
C SER A 108 -0.54 9.78 -5.13
N ARG A 109 -1.04 9.94 -3.91
CA ARG A 109 -0.39 10.75 -2.88
C ARG A 109 0.74 9.96 -2.22
N ALA A 110 1.95 10.50 -2.29
CA ALA A 110 3.16 9.91 -1.66
C ALA A 110 2.98 9.57 -0.17
N TRP A 111 2.18 10.36 0.54
CA TRP A 111 1.86 10.14 1.95
C TRP A 111 1.11 8.81 2.16
N ILE A 112 0.13 8.50 1.31
CA ILE A 112 -0.67 7.27 1.38
C ILE A 112 0.18 6.03 1.09
N HIS A 113 1.19 6.15 0.21
CA HIS A 113 2.12 5.05 -0.04
C HIS A 113 2.85 4.62 1.26
N ARG A 114 3.33 5.58 2.06
CA ARG A 114 3.94 5.28 3.36
C ARG A 114 2.95 4.59 4.31
N GLU A 115 1.73 5.10 4.42
CA GLU A 115 0.69 4.53 5.29
C GLU A 115 0.38 3.08 4.92
N ARG A 116 0.19 2.82 3.61
CA ARG A 116 -0.03 1.48 3.07
C ARG A 116 1.14 0.55 3.42
N GLN A 117 2.38 0.96 3.16
CA GLN A 117 3.56 0.10 3.39
C GLN A 117 3.75 -0.24 4.88
N LEU A 118 3.46 0.69 5.78
CA LEU A 118 3.60 0.47 7.22
C LEU A 118 2.47 -0.37 7.82
N ALA A 119 1.25 -0.25 7.29
CA ALA A 119 0.08 -0.97 7.81
C ALA A 119 0.26 -2.49 7.70
N ARG A 120 -0.24 -3.27 8.67
CA ARG A 120 -0.22 -4.75 8.57
C ARG A 120 -1.29 -5.30 7.64
N ARG A 121 -2.45 -4.66 7.67
CA ARG A 121 -3.66 -4.99 6.90
C ARG A 121 -4.26 -3.70 6.40
N VAL A 122 -4.66 -3.68 5.14
CA VAL A 122 -5.36 -2.55 4.53
C VAL A 122 -6.64 -3.08 3.93
N LEU A 123 -7.76 -2.45 4.26
CA LEU A 123 -9.04 -2.69 3.60
C LEU A 123 -9.32 -1.53 2.66
N HIS A 124 -9.21 -1.80 1.36
CA HIS A 124 -9.42 -0.85 0.29
C HIS A 124 -10.89 -0.81 -0.10
N PHE A 125 -11.51 0.36 0.04
CA PHE A 125 -12.85 0.65 -0.46
C PHE A 125 -12.73 1.40 -1.76
N THR A 126 -13.13 0.77 -2.85
CA THR A 126 -12.87 1.26 -4.21
C THR A 126 -14.14 1.27 -5.05
N ASN A 127 -14.08 1.87 -6.24
CA ASN A 127 -15.20 1.89 -7.18
C ASN A 127 -15.51 0.51 -7.81
N ASN A 128 -14.59 -0.45 -7.72
CA ASN A 128 -14.70 -1.74 -8.41
C ASN A 128 -15.02 -2.87 -7.45
N GLU A 129 -14.16 -3.10 -6.46
CA GLU A 129 -14.36 -4.11 -5.43
C GLU A 129 -13.74 -3.69 -4.08
N ILE A 130 -14.13 -4.35 -3.00
CA ILE A 130 -13.43 -4.25 -1.72
C ILE A 130 -12.24 -5.21 -1.78
N VAL A 131 -11.05 -4.70 -1.44
CA VAL A 131 -9.83 -5.50 -1.44
C VAL A 131 -9.19 -5.50 -0.07
N TRP A 132 -8.95 -6.69 0.46
CA TRP A 132 -8.17 -6.92 1.65
C TRP A 132 -6.71 -7.18 1.28
N GLU A 133 -5.81 -6.32 1.71
CA GLU A 133 -4.37 -6.45 1.49
C GLU A 133 -3.62 -6.71 2.80
N CYS A 134 -2.89 -7.82 2.85
CA CYS A 134 -1.96 -8.24 3.89
C CYS A 134 -0.51 -8.11 3.40
N CYS A 135 0.45 -8.32 4.30
CA CYS A 135 1.84 -8.46 3.93
C CYS A 135 2.17 -9.90 3.52
N GLY A 136 2.79 -10.10 2.36
CA GLY A 136 3.27 -11.39 1.89
C GLY A 136 4.66 -11.26 1.26
N VAL A 137 5.49 -12.28 1.46
CA VAL A 137 6.87 -12.31 0.94
C VAL A 137 6.98 -13.26 -0.26
N LYS A 138 6.13 -14.29 -0.36
CA LYS A 138 6.26 -15.39 -1.34
C LYS A 138 4.92 -15.96 -1.85
N SER A 139 3.78 -15.34 -1.52
CA SER A 139 2.45 -15.78 -1.94
C SER A 139 1.51 -14.59 -2.06
N THR A 140 0.37 -14.79 -2.72
CA THR A 140 -0.74 -13.81 -2.78
C THR A 140 -1.09 -13.31 -1.39
N ALA A 141 -0.84 -12.02 -1.18
CA ALA A 141 -1.04 -11.36 0.10
C ALA A 141 -2.38 -10.62 0.15
N PHE A 142 -3.29 -10.87 -0.77
CA PHE A 142 -4.57 -10.16 -0.85
C PHE A 142 -5.73 -11.11 -1.10
N ALA A 143 -6.92 -10.67 -0.72
CA ALA A 143 -8.20 -11.24 -1.09
C ALA A 143 -9.12 -10.12 -1.56
N SER A 144 -10.03 -10.40 -2.48
CA SER A 144 -10.99 -9.42 -2.99
C SER A 144 -12.38 -10.03 -3.05
N GLU A 145 -13.42 -9.24 -3.33
CA GLU A 145 -14.78 -9.78 -3.49
C GLU A 145 -14.84 -10.81 -4.61
N MET A 146 -14.10 -10.60 -5.71
CA MET A 146 -13.96 -11.57 -6.79
C MET A 146 -13.16 -12.83 -6.37
N LEU A 147 -12.15 -12.66 -5.51
CA LEU A 147 -11.24 -13.71 -5.03
C LEU A 147 -11.22 -13.79 -3.50
N PRO A 148 -12.29 -14.27 -2.85
CA PRO A 148 -12.47 -14.16 -1.39
C PRO A 148 -11.55 -15.08 -0.59
N VAL A 149 -11.04 -16.15 -1.21
CA VAL A 149 -10.09 -17.09 -0.60
C VAL A 149 -8.64 -16.75 -0.95
N GLY A 150 -8.41 -15.55 -1.48
CA GLY A 150 -7.13 -15.13 -2.03
C GLY A 150 -6.96 -15.52 -3.49
N ALA A 151 -6.04 -14.84 -4.16
CA ALA A 151 -5.72 -15.13 -5.54
C ALA A 151 -4.94 -16.45 -5.66
N PRO A 152 -5.25 -17.31 -6.66
CA PRO A 152 -4.59 -18.60 -6.85
C PRO A 152 -3.26 -18.48 -7.64
N PHE A 153 -2.65 -17.30 -7.67
CA PHE A 153 -1.44 -17.01 -8.44
C PHE A 153 -0.20 -17.15 -7.56
N GLU A 154 0.86 -17.76 -8.08
CA GLU A 154 2.15 -17.91 -7.36
C GLU A 154 2.81 -16.54 -7.12
N GLU A 155 2.71 -15.64 -8.10
CA GLU A 155 3.20 -14.26 -8.06
C GLU A 155 2.02 -13.27 -8.12
N GLY A 156 1.06 -13.38 -7.22
CA GLY A 156 -0.01 -12.39 -7.15
C GLY A 156 0.44 -11.17 -6.37
N LEU A 157 1.20 -10.30 -7.04
CA LEU A 157 1.43 -8.94 -6.57
C LEU A 157 0.10 -8.21 -6.53
N PHE A 158 -0.21 -7.58 -5.41
CA PHE A 158 -1.25 -6.58 -5.42
C PHE A 158 -0.70 -5.38 -6.20
N ASN A 159 -1.20 -5.19 -7.42
CA ASN A 159 -0.86 -4.01 -8.23
C ASN A 159 0.64 -3.86 -8.57
N MET A 160 1.39 -4.95 -8.76
CA MET A 160 2.85 -4.92 -9.01
C MET A 160 3.66 -4.18 -7.93
N ASP A 161 3.03 -3.77 -6.83
CA ASP A 161 3.62 -3.01 -5.73
C ASP A 161 3.60 -3.92 -4.51
N HIS A 162 4.78 -4.39 -4.15
CA HIS A 162 4.94 -5.25 -3.01
C HIS A 162 4.71 -4.48 -1.70
N LYS A 163 3.76 -4.95 -0.91
CA LYS A 163 3.60 -4.52 0.48
C LYS A 163 4.52 -5.32 1.39
N TYR A 164 5.74 -4.82 1.59
CA TYR A 164 6.74 -5.51 2.38
C TYR A 164 6.53 -5.25 3.87
N GLN A 165 6.38 -6.32 4.67
CA GLN A 165 6.69 -6.23 6.09
C GLN A 165 8.08 -6.75 6.36
N ILE A 166 8.96 -5.79 6.60
CA ILE A 166 10.36 -5.98 6.95
C ILE A 166 10.54 -6.97 8.12
N GLY A 167 9.65 -6.95 9.12
CA GLY A 167 9.70 -7.91 10.23
C GLY A 167 9.57 -9.40 9.81
N ARG A 168 9.07 -9.70 8.60
CA ARG A 168 9.04 -11.05 8.03
C ARG A 168 10.22 -11.37 7.11
N LEU A 169 10.97 -10.36 6.65
CA LEU A 169 12.17 -10.54 5.83
C LEU A 169 13.37 -11.10 6.64
N GLN A 170 13.31 -11.05 7.97
CA GLN A 170 14.32 -11.64 8.86
C GLN A 170 14.59 -13.14 8.63
N GLN A 171 13.68 -13.88 7.98
CA GLN A 171 13.82 -15.33 7.78
C GLN A 171 14.56 -15.75 6.49
N GLY A 172 15.09 -14.82 5.68
CA GLY A 172 15.71 -15.22 4.41
C GLY A 172 16.68 -14.24 3.75
N LEU A 173 17.01 -13.10 4.36
CA LEU A 173 17.98 -12.17 3.80
C LEU A 173 19.42 -12.62 4.07
N VAL A 174 20.23 -12.72 3.02
CA VAL A 174 21.68 -13.00 3.10
C VAL A 174 22.43 -11.70 2.85
N GLU A 175 23.25 -11.26 3.80
CA GLU A 175 24.05 -10.05 3.66
C GLU A 175 24.88 -10.06 2.36
N GLY A 176 24.70 -9.02 1.53
CA GLY A 176 25.47 -8.81 0.30
C GLY A 176 24.83 -9.31 -1.01
N ASP A 177 23.62 -9.89 -0.96
CA ASP A 177 22.86 -10.26 -2.16
C ASP A 177 22.06 -9.05 -2.72
N GLU A 178 21.97 -8.91 -4.05
CA GLU A 178 21.15 -7.87 -4.70
C GLU A 178 19.67 -8.03 -4.34
N GLU A 179 19.20 -9.28 -4.16
CA GLU A 179 17.84 -9.59 -3.70
C GLU A 179 17.53 -8.97 -2.32
N THR A 180 18.55 -8.66 -1.52
CA THR A 180 18.37 -8.06 -0.19
C THR A 180 17.88 -6.61 -0.25
N TYR A 181 18.28 -5.88 -1.29
CA TYR A 181 17.90 -4.47 -1.48
C TYR A 181 16.74 -4.28 -2.46
N ALA A 182 16.35 -5.32 -3.21
CA ALA A 182 15.21 -5.25 -4.13
C ALA A 182 13.94 -4.69 -3.47
N PRO A 183 13.53 -5.11 -2.26
CA PRO A 183 12.36 -4.52 -1.60
C PRO A 183 12.48 -3.01 -1.31
N TRP A 184 13.69 -2.52 -1.01
CA TRP A 184 13.92 -1.10 -0.79
C TRP A 184 13.83 -0.33 -2.10
N ASN A 185 14.43 -0.87 -3.16
CA ASN A 185 14.41 -0.26 -4.49
C ASN A 185 12.97 -0.16 -5.02
N ASP A 186 12.18 -1.23 -4.88
CA ASP A 186 10.77 -1.25 -5.28
C ASP A 186 9.95 -0.19 -4.53
N VAL A 187 10.20 -0.01 -3.22
CA VAL A 187 9.56 1.07 -2.45
C VAL A 187 9.95 2.45 -2.97
N CYS A 188 11.23 2.64 -3.31
CA CYS A 188 11.71 3.93 -3.83
C CYS A 188 11.16 4.22 -5.22
N GLU A 189 11.10 3.22 -6.10
CA GLU A 189 10.55 3.32 -7.45
C GLU A 189 9.05 3.61 -7.40
N ASN A 190 8.27 2.84 -6.63
CA ASN A 190 6.84 3.10 -6.48
C ASN A 190 6.54 4.48 -5.89
N LEU A 191 7.42 4.99 -5.02
CA LEU A 191 7.27 6.32 -4.44
C LEU A 191 7.63 7.44 -5.42
N SER A 192 8.60 7.23 -6.32
CA SER A 192 9.02 8.24 -7.30
C SER A 192 7.90 8.58 -8.28
N GLU A 193 7.01 7.63 -8.57
CA GLU A 193 5.82 7.81 -9.40
C GLU A 193 4.68 8.59 -8.71
N LYS A 194 4.79 8.89 -7.41
CA LYS A 194 3.69 9.51 -6.63
C LYS A 194 3.78 11.03 -6.61
N ASP A 195 2.60 11.66 -6.54
CA ASP A 195 2.44 13.09 -6.30
C ASP A 195 2.96 13.48 -4.91
N LEU A 196 4.15 14.07 -4.89
CA LEU A 196 4.67 14.77 -3.72
C LEU A 196 4.12 16.19 -3.72
N THR A 197 3.20 16.50 -2.79
CA THR A 197 2.70 17.88 -2.60
C THR A 197 3.85 18.87 -2.42
N LYS A 198 4.96 18.42 -1.83
CA LYS A 198 6.25 19.12 -1.78
C LYS A 198 7.39 18.09 -1.84
N PRO A 199 8.33 18.17 -2.80
CA PRO A 199 9.48 17.27 -2.85
C PRO A 199 10.32 17.25 -1.57
N SER A 200 10.36 18.37 -0.83
CA SER A 200 11.03 18.47 0.47
C SER A 200 10.48 17.52 1.54
N ASN A 201 9.28 16.96 1.36
CA ASN A 201 8.69 16.01 2.30
C ASN A 201 9.18 14.58 2.08
N MET A 202 9.88 14.29 0.98
CA MET A 202 10.36 12.95 0.63
C MET A 202 11.16 12.27 1.78
N PRO A 203 12.10 12.95 2.46
CA PRO A 203 12.81 12.34 3.59
C PRO A 203 11.88 11.94 4.73
N MET A 204 10.80 12.70 4.97
CA MET A 204 9.83 12.34 5.99
C MET A 204 9.03 11.10 5.61
N VAL A 205 8.61 11.00 4.34
CA VAL A 205 7.85 9.85 3.82
C VAL A 205 8.67 8.56 3.98
N LEU A 206 9.96 8.61 3.64
CA LEU A 206 10.84 7.45 3.72
C LEU A 206 11.37 7.15 5.13
N SER A 207 11.41 8.13 6.04
CA SER A 207 12.08 7.97 7.35
C SER A 207 11.56 6.80 8.20
N GLY A 208 10.25 6.50 8.16
CA GLY A 208 9.66 5.36 8.87
C GLY A 208 10.09 4.03 8.27
N LEU A 209 10.05 3.94 6.94
CA LEU A 209 10.44 2.76 6.18
C LEU A 209 11.95 2.50 6.31
N ALA A 210 12.79 3.53 6.20
CA ALA A 210 14.23 3.41 6.36
C ALA A 210 14.63 2.85 7.73
N LYS A 211 13.93 3.22 8.81
CA LYS A 211 14.15 2.64 10.15
C LYS A 211 13.81 1.16 10.19
N ASP A 212 12.73 0.74 9.55
CA ASP A 212 12.37 -0.67 9.48
C ASP A 212 13.45 -1.44 8.71
N PHE A 213 13.84 -0.96 7.52
CA PHE A 213 14.91 -1.57 6.72
C PHE A 213 16.24 -1.65 7.46
N ALA A 214 16.61 -0.64 8.26
CA ALA A 214 17.82 -0.68 9.08
C ALA A 214 17.81 -1.84 10.09
N ASN A 215 16.64 -2.26 10.59
CA ASN A 215 16.53 -3.39 11.50
C ASN A 215 16.75 -4.75 10.82
N VAL A 216 16.64 -4.84 9.50
CA VAL A 216 16.93 -6.07 8.74
C VAL A 216 18.21 -6.01 7.93
N LEU A 217 18.84 -4.83 7.87
CA LEU A 217 20.16 -4.61 7.30
C LEU A 217 21.15 -4.16 8.40
N PRO A 218 21.37 -4.97 9.46
CA PRO A 218 22.10 -4.53 10.65
C PRO A 218 23.58 -4.16 10.41
N GLY A 219 24.12 -4.43 9.20
CA GLY A 219 25.47 -4.08 8.79
C GLY A 219 25.60 -2.86 7.86
N ASP A 220 24.49 -2.28 7.38
CA ASP A 220 24.55 -1.15 6.45
C ASP A 220 24.16 0.19 7.10
N ASN A 221 24.64 1.29 6.54
CA ASN A 221 24.38 2.64 7.00
C ASN A 221 23.48 3.36 6.02
N PHE A 222 22.36 3.89 6.51
CA PHE A 222 21.48 4.76 5.73
C PHE A 222 22.04 6.20 5.74
N ILE A 223 22.53 6.66 4.59
CA ILE A 223 23.22 7.95 4.44
C ILE A 223 22.53 8.75 3.33
N ALA A 224 22.07 9.95 3.66
CA ALA A 224 21.46 10.90 2.72
C ALA A 224 20.29 10.32 1.89
N GLY A 225 19.52 9.38 2.47
CA GLY A 225 18.38 8.75 1.80
C GLY A 225 18.70 7.45 1.06
N LEU A 226 19.95 6.98 1.10
CA LEU A 226 20.43 5.79 0.38
C LEU A 226 21.19 4.84 1.32
N TRP A 227 21.24 3.56 0.96
CA TRP A 227 22.06 2.56 1.66
C TRP A 227 23.51 2.63 1.18
N ARG A 228 24.47 2.65 2.12
CA ARG A 228 25.89 2.82 1.79
C ARG A 228 26.40 1.71 0.86
N SER A 229 25.93 0.48 1.02
CA SER A 229 26.37 -0.65 0.19
C SER A 229 25.91 -0.56 -1.26
N THR A 230 24.78 0.12 -1.54
CA THR A 230 24.21 0.26 -2.88
C THR A 230 24.37 1.66 -3.47
N LEU A 231 25.10 2.55 -2.80
CA LEU A 231 25.31 3.94 -3.24
C LEU A 231 25.67 4.07 -4.74
N PRO A 232 26.63 3.31 -5.30
CA PRO A 232 26.97 3.42 -6.71
C PRO A 232 25.79 3.13 -7.65
N GLN A 233 25.01 2.10 -7.37
CA GLN A 233 23.83 1.71 -8.16
C GLN A 233 22.67 2.69 -7.94
N SER A 234 22.41 3.08 -6.69
CA SER A 234 21.32 4.00 -6.38
C SER A 234 21.55 5.42 -6.94
N LEU A 235 22.80 5.82 -7.19
CA LEU A 235 23.13 7.07 -7.88
C LEU A 235 22.94 7.02 -9.40
N THR A 236 22.72 5.83 -9.98
CA THR A 236 22.38 5.67 -11.41
C THR A 236 20.88 5.68 -11.69
N LEU A 237 20.03 5.80 -10.65
CA LEU A 237 18.60 5.99 -10.81
C LEU A 237 18.34 7.38 -11.38
N GLU A 238 17.91 7.43 -12.64
CA GLU A 238 17.50 8.68 -13.30
C GLU A 238 16.00 8.91 -13.09
N HIS A 239 15.62 10.15 -12.79
CA HIS A 239 14.22 10.58 -12.87
C HIS A 239 13.92 10.86 -14.34
N GLU A 240 13.17 10.00 -15.01
CA GLU A 240 12.60 10.34 -16.30
C GLU A 240 11.58 11.47 -16.08
N ASP A 241 11.99 12.71 -16.37
CA ASP A 241 11.04 13.80 -16.54
C ASP A 241 10.11 13.39 -17.69
N LEU A 242 8.90 12.94 -17.35
CA LEU A 242 7.78 12.81 -18.28
C LEU A 242 7.41 14.21 -18.78
N GLN A 243 8.25 14.78 -19.64
CA GLN A 243 7.87 15.90 -20.47
C GLN A 243 6.77 15.39 -21.40
N GLY A 244 5.53 15.75 -21.05
CA GLY A 244 4.39 15.61 -21.95
C GLY A 244 4.74 16.16 -23.34
N PRO A 245 4.06 15.69 -24.40
CA PRO A 245 4.44 16.00 -25.77
C PRO A 245 4.54 17.51 -25.95
N ARG A 246 5.76 17.99 -26.25
CA ARG A 246 5.95 19.34 -26.77
C ARG A 246 5.29 19.36 -28.15
N SER A 247 4.14 20.04 -28.21
CA SER A 247 3.44 20.62 -29.38
C SER A 247 3.64 19.95 -30.74
#